data_AF-A0A1J3HK28-F1
#
_entry.id   AF-A0A1J3HK28-F1
#
_cell.length_a   1.000
_cell.length_b   1.000
_cell.length_c   1.000
_cell.angle_alpha   90.00
_cell.angle_beta   90.00
_cell.angle_gamma   90.00
#
_symmetry.space_group_name_H-M   'P 1'
#
loop_
_entity.id
_entity.type
_entity.pdbx_description
1 polymer ?
#
loop_
_entity_poly.entity_id
_entity_poly.type
_entity_poly.pdbx_seq_one_letter_code
_entity_poly.pdbx_strand_id
1 'polypeptide(L)'
;SVLLPNLGLGDAASSLGNGFLRGGEAKKKDWSNGVLLVSKDPENLRDIAFREYATLVKEENEVTEEVLVRDVLYACQGIDGKYVKFNSEIDGYAVLDHVKVPRATRIMVRMLAELGWLFRKVKTFISESMDRFPAEEVGTVGQAFCAALQDELSNYYKLLAVLEAQAMNPIPLV
;
A
#
# COMPACT_ATOMS: atom_id res chain seq x y z
N SER A 1 32.68 11.70 -14.63
CA SER A 1 32.77 11.98 -16.07
C SER A 1 32.25 10.79 -16.85
N VAL A 2 31.01 10.84 -17.34
CA VAL A 2 30.49 9.94 -18.37
C VAL A 2 29.68 10.82 -19.32
N LEU A 3 30.14 10.86 -20.57
CA LEU A 3 29.65 11.62 -21.72
C LEU A 3 28.64 10.79 -22.50
N LEU A 4 27.60 11.42 -23.04
CA LEU A 4 26.88 10.98 -24.24
C LEU A 4 26.46 12.22 -25.08
N PRO A 5 26.28 12.07 -26.41
CA PRO A 5 26.76 13.02 -27.41
C PRO A 5 25.67 13.66 -28.31
N ASN A 6 26.14 14.62 -29.11
CA ASN A 6 25.55 15.39 -30.21
C ASN A 6 24.35 14.81 -31.00
N LEU A 7 23.44 15.72 -31.39
CA LEU A 7 22.48 15.57 -32.49
C LEU A 7 22.78 16.63 -33.58
N GLY A 8 23.03 16.14 -34.80
CA GLY A 8 23.45 16.91 -35.97
C GLY A 8 22.29 17.42 -36.84
N LEU A 9 22.58 18.47 -37.59
CA LEU A 9 21.77 19.07 -38.66
C LEU A 9 21.68 18.17 -39.90
N GLY A 10 20.58 18.34 -40.65
CA GLY A 10 20.45 17.91 -42.04
C GLY A 10 19.22 18.51 -42.73
N ASP A 11 19.48 19.35 -43.74
CA ASP A 11 18.54 20.02 -44.66
C ASP A 11 17.87 19.06 -45.67
N ALA A 12 16.69 19.47 -46.22
CA ALA A 12 16.52 19.86 -47.64
C ALA A 12 15.09 19.66 -48.22
N ALA A 13 14.59 20.73 -48.87
CA ALA A 13 13.80 20.81 -50.13
C ALA A 13 12.41 20.12 -50.22
N SER A 14 11.39 20.55 -50.98
CA SER A 14 11.04 21.70 -51.85
C SER A 14 9.65 21.39 -52.45
N SER A 15 8.78 22.37 -52.73
CA SER A 15 8.01 22.49 -54.01
C SER A 15 6.74 23.37 -53.92
N LEU A 16 6.57 24.17 -54.98
CA LEU A 16 5.62 25.23 -55.36
C LEU A 16 4.09 24.95 -55.32
N GLY A 17 3.31 26.04 -55.24
CA GLY A 17 1.96 26.16 -55.81
C GLY A 17 1.26 27.52 -55.55
N ASN A 18 1.01 28.31 -56.60
CA ASN A 18 0.51 29.71 -56.64
C ASN A 18 -0.95 29.94 -56.20
N GLY A 19 -1.26 31.18 -55.76
CA GLY A 19 -2.63 31.72 -55.69
C GLY A 19 -2.69 33.17 -55.19
N PHE A 20 -2.92 34.11 -56.10
CA PHE A 20 -2.94 35.57 -55.93
C PHE A 20 -4.29 36.07 -55.35
N LEU A 21 -4.30 37.11 -54.50
CA LEU A 21 -5.05 38.38 -54.66
C LEU A 21 -5.18 39.24 -53.39
N ARG A 22 -4.83 40.53 -53.57
CA ARG A 22 -5.37 41.77 -52.97
C ARG A 22 -5.38 41.97 -51.45
N GLY A 23 -4.49 42.87 -51.04
CA GLY A 23 -4.92 44.24 -50.70
C GLY A 23 -5.14 44.54 -49.21
N GLY A 24 -4.28 45.39 -48.64
CA GLY A 24 -4.49 46.01 -47.34
C GLY A 24 -3.17 46.27 -46.62
N GLU A 25 -2.64 47.49 -46.75
CA GLU A 25 -1.44 47.94 -46.04
C GLU A 25 -1.68 47.93 -44.52
N ALA A 26 -0.93 47.08 -43.82
CA ALA A 26 -0.75 47.16 -42.37
C ALA A 26 0.74 47.21 -42.06
N LYS A 27 1.19 48.35 -41.54
CA LYS A 27 2.55 48.59 -41.01
C LYS A 27 2.88 47.52 -39.96
N LYS A 28 3.67 46.51 -40.33
CA LYS A 28 4.25 45.52 -39.40
C LYS A 28 5.52 46.08 -38.78
N LYS A 29 5.52 46.17 -37.45
CA LYS A 29 6.71 46.38 -36.64
C LYS A 29 7.58 45.13 -36.72
N ASP A 30 8.84 45.37 -37.05
CA ASP A 30 9.89 44.40 -37.28
C ASP A 30 10.22 43.65 -35.97
N TRP A 31 10.07 42.32 -35.96
CA TRP A 31 10.59 41.44 -34.90
C TRP A 31 11.87 40.80 -35.42
N SER A 32 12.96 41.55 -35.39
CA SER A 32 14.30 40.99 -35.51
C SER A 32 14.86 40.73 -34.11
N ASN A 33 15.58 39.61 -34.00
CA ASN A 33 16.19 39.00 -32.81
C ASN A 33 15.29 37.98 -32.09
N GLY A 34 15.30 36.77 -32.65
CA GLY A 34 14.79 35.57 -31.98
C GLY A 34 15.59 35.25 -30.72
N VAL A 35 15.06 35.67 -29.57
CA VAL A 35 15.32 35.03 -28.29
C VAL A 35 13.98 34.47 -27.82
N LEU A 36 13.86 33.16 -27.90
CA LEU A 36 12.73 32.43 -27.33
C LEU A 36 12.96 32.44 -25.81
N LEU A 37 12.39 33.42 -25.12
CA LEU A 37 12.30 33.44 -23.67
C LEU A 37 11.39 32.27 -23.27
N VAL A 38 11.97 31.07 -23.15
CA VAL A 38 11.35 30.00 -22.39
C VAL A 38 11.41 30.48 -20.95
N SER A 39 10.34 31.12 -20.49
CA SER A 39 10.16 31.45 -19.08
C SER A 39 10.27 30.15 -18.30
N LYS A 40 11.45 29.89 -17.75
CA LYS A 40 11.67 28.80 -16.81
C LYS A 40 11.03 29.27 -15.51
N ASP A 41 9.70 29.28 -15.48
CA ASP A 41 8.92 29.66 -14.32
C ASP A 41 9.34 28.72 -13.19
N PRO A 42 10.07 29.21 -12.16
CA PRO A 42 10.60 28.35 -11.10
C PRO A 42 9.47 27.69 -10.30
N GLU A 43 8.28 28.29 -10.29
CA GLU A 43 7.08 27.71 -9.70
C GLU A 43 6.60 26.47 -10.47
N ASN A 44 6.69 26.47 -11.79
CA ASN A 44 6.33 25.31 -12.61
C ASN A 44 7.30 24.14 -12.40
N LEU A 45 8.61 24.40 -12.26
CA LEU A 45 9.58 23.35 -11.92
C LEU A 45 9.31 22.74 -10.54
N ARG A 46 8.97 23.60 -9.57
CA ARG A 46 8.64 23.19 -8.20
C ARG A 46 7.38 22.33 -8.19
N ASP A 47 6.32 22.75 -8.89
CA ASP A 47 5.06 22.03 -8.98
C ASP A 47 5.18 20.71 -9.73
N ILE A 48 5.97 20.66 -10.80
CA ILE A 48 6.30 19.41 -11.51
C ILE A 48 7.04 18.47 -10.57
N ALA A 49 8.06 18.95 -9.87
CA ALA A 49 8.83 18.14 -8.92
C ALA A 49 7.96 17.64 -7.75
N PHE A 50 7.06 18.46 -7.20
CA PHE A 50 6.13 18.04 -6.15
C PHE A 50 5.13 16.98 -6.63
N ARG A 51 4.59 17.15 -7.85
CA ARG A 51 3.68 16.17 -8.44
C ARG A 51 4.39 14.85 -8.74
N GLU A 52 5.59 14.91 -9.28
CA GLU A 52 6.40 13.73 -9.56
C GLU A 52 6.78 13.00 -8.27
N TYR A 53 7.21 13.73 -7.23
CA TYR A 53 7.42 13.19 -5.89
C TYR A 53 6.14 12.54 -5.32
N ALA A 54 4.99 13.20 -5.43
CA ALA A 54 3.72 12.65 -4.96
C ALA A 54 3.30 11.36 -5.70
N THR A 55 3.61 11.25 -7.00
CA THR A 55 3.40 10.03 -7.79
C THR A 55 4.36 8.92 -7.36
N LEU A 56 5.65 9.21 -7.20
CA LEU A 56 6.63 8.21 -6.75
C LEU A 56 6.29 7.66 -5.36
N VAL A 57 5.92 8.54 -4.43
CA VAL A 57 5.43 8.17 -3.09
C VAL A 57 4.11 7.40 -3.18
N LYS A 58 3.29 7.62 -4.22
CA LYS A 58 2.07 6.85 -4.43
C LYS A 58 2.39 5.42 -4.84
N GLU A 59 3.26 5.25 -5.84
CA GLU A 59 3.67 3.93 -6.33
C GLU A 59 4.40 3.12 -5.25
N GLU A 60 5.24 3.77 -4.43
CA GLU A 60 5.98 3.10 -3.36
C GLU A 60 5.07 2.57 -2.23
N ASN A 61 3.90 3.21 -2.01
CA ASN A 61 2.98 2.87 -0.93
C ASN A 61 1.79 1.99 -1.38
N GLU A 62 1.75 1.57 -2.63
CA GLU A 62 0.75 0.61 -3.11
C GLU A 62 1.15 -0.81 -2.69
N VAL A 63 0.20 -1.55 -2.11
CA VAL A 63 0.40 -2.91 -1.59
C VAL A 63 -0.56 -3.83 -2.31
N THR A 64 -0.05 -4.97 -2.77
CA THR A 64 -0.87 -5.97 -3.45
C THR A 64 -1.75 -6.73 -2.44
N GLU A 65 -2.89 -7.24 -2.92
CA GLU A 65 -3.85 -7.95 -2.06
C GLU A 65 -3.22 -9.20 -1.43
N GLU A 66 -2.39 -9.93 -2.15
CA GLU A 66 -1.75 -11.16 -1.66
C GLU A 66 -0.87 -10.90 -0.43
N VAL A 67 -0.24 -9.72 -0.39
CA VAL A 67 0.58 -9.31 0.75
C VAL A 67 -0.28 -8.93 1.95
N LEU A 68 -1.41 -8.23 1.72
CA LEU A 68 -2.36 -7.92 2.79
C LEU A 68 -3.02 -9.19 3.35
N VAL A 69 -3.39 -10.15 2.50
CA VAL A 69 -3.96 -11.43 2.94
C VAL A 69 -2.98 -12.19 3.82
N ARG A 70 -1.70 -12.22 3.43
CA ARG A 70 -0.64 -12.83 4.27
C ARG A 70 -0.51 -12.14 5.62
N ASP A 71 -0.49 -10.81 5.62
CA ASP A 71 -0.41 -10.02 6.86
C ASP A 71 -1.65 -10.20 7.76
N VAL A 72 -2.83 -10.40 7.17
CA VAL A 72 -4.05 -10.76 7.92
C VAL A 72 -3.92 -12.13 8.57
N LEU A 73 -3.36 -13.14 7.87
CA LEU A 73 -3.10 -14.45 8.46
C LEU A 73 -2.11 -14.38 9.63
N TYR A 74 -1.06 -13.54 9.50
CA TYR A 74 -0.15 -13.23 10.60
C TYR A 74 -0.88 -12.58 11.78
N ALA A 75 -1.72 -11.56 11.52
CA ALA A 75 -2.51 -10.93 12.57
C ALA A 75 -3.44 -11.93 13.28
N CYS A 76 -4.10 -12.83 12.53
CA CYS A 76 -4.93 -13.92 13.05
C CYS A 76 -4.14 -14.89 13.97
N GLN A 77 -2.86 -15.11 13.72
CA GLN A 77 -1.96 -15.87 14.61
C GLN A 77 -1.49 -15.08 15.83
N GLY A 78 -1.93 -13.82 15.95
CA GLY A 78 -1.52 -12.93 17.00
C GLY A 78 -0.11 -12.36 16.83
N ILE A 79 0.44 -12.31 15.60
CA ILE A 79 1.75 -11.73 15.31
C ILE A 79 1.64 -10.55 14.32
N ASP A 80 2.63 -9.66 14.34
CA ASP A 80 2.66 -8.50 13.47
C ASP A 80 3.11 -8.86 12.05
N GLY A 81 2.39 -8.34 11.05
CA GLY A 81 2.78 -8.40 9.65
C GLY A 81 3.65 -7.22 9.21
N LYS A 82 3.86 -7.11 7.90
CA LYS A 82 4.65 -6.01 7.32
C LYS A 82 3.90 -4.68 7.40
N TYR A 83 2.62 -4.70 7.02
CA TYR A 83 1.72 -3.55 6.90
C TYR A 83 0.54 -3.60 7.87
N VAL A 84 0.11 -4.78 8.33
CA VAL A 84 -0.90 -4.93 9.39
C VAL A 84 -0.18 -5.19 10.71
N LYS A 85 -0.33 -4.29 11.68
CA LYS A 85 0.35 -4.37 12.97
C LYS A 85 -0.60 -4.09 14.12
N PHE A 86 -0.27 -4.64 15.27
CA PHE A 86 -0.96 -4.34 16.51
C PHE A 86 -0.67 -2.91 16.94
N ASN A 87 -1.72 -2.14 17.17
CA ASN A 87 -1.65 -0.80 17.70
C ASN A 87 -2.19 -0.80 19.14
N SER A 88 -1.32 -0.50 20.10
CA SER A 88 -1.65 -0.46 21.52
C SER A 88 -2.61 0.66 21.91
N GLU A 89 -2.69 1.74 21.13
CA GLU A 89 -3.59 2.87 21.42
C GLU A 89 -5.05 2.51 21.20
N ILE A 90 -5.32 1.67 20.19
CA ILE A 90 -6.66 1.20 19.84
C ILE A 90 -6.94 -0.23 20.31
N ASP A 91 -5.98 -0.85 21.00
CA ASP A 91 -6.01 -2.27 21.40
C ASP A 91 -6.45 -3.20 20.26
N GLY A 92 -5.79 -3.12 19.11
CA GLY A 92 -6.20 -3.89 17.93
C GLY A 92 -5.25 -3.82 16.75
N TYR A 93 -5.45 -4.70 15.77
CA TYR A 93 -4.67 -4.70 14.53
C TYR A 93 -5.20 -3.68 13.52
N ALA A 94 -4.29 -2.96 12.88
CA ALA A 94 -4.61 -2.00 11.83
C ALA A 94 -3.55 -1.97 10.73
N VAL A 95 -4.00 -1.60 9.53
CA VAL A 95 -3.09 -1.26 8.41
C VAL A 95 -2.40 0.05 8.73
N LEU A 96 -1.08 0.13 8.56
CA LEU A 96 -0.29 1.35 8.77
C LEU A 96 -0.82 2.54 7.94
N ASP A 97 -0.81 3.74 8.50
CA ASP A 97 -1.48 4.91 7.89
C ASP A 97 -0.87 5.38 6.57
N HIS A 98 0.44 5.19 6.38
CA HIS A 98 1.13 5.57 5.14
C HIS A 98 0.85 4.63 3.96
N VAL A 99 0.28 3.45 4.22
CA VAL A 99 0.00 2.42 3.21
C VAL A 99 -1.26 2.81 2.43
N LYS A 100 -1.19 2.87 1.10
CA LYS A 100 -2.32 3.26 0.26
C LYS A 100 -3.20 2.05 -0.05
N VAL A 101 -4.30 1.93 0.68
CA VAL A 101 -5.28 0.85 0.53
C VAL A 101 -6.69 1.44 0.53
N PRO A 102 -7.61 0.98 -0.35
CA PRO A 102 -8.98 1.47 -0.37
C PRO A 102 -9.65 1.37 1.00
N ARG A 103 -10.52 2.34 1.34
CA ARG A 103 -11.22 2.36 2.64
C ARG A 103 -11.97 1.06 2.92
N ALA A 104 -12.64 0.50 1.91
CA ALA A 104 -13.36 -0.77 2.03
C ALA A 104 -12.41 -1.90 2.44
N THR A 105 -11.26 -2.03 1.77
CA THR A 105 -10.23 -3.03 2.08
C THR A 105 -9.65 -2.83 3.48
N ARG A 106 -9.41 -1.59 3.92
CA ARG A 106 -8.98 -1.31 5.31
C ARG A 106 -10.00 -1.81 6.35
N ILE A 107 -11.29 -1.62 6.08
CA ILE A 107 -12.36 -2.11 6.96
C ILE A 107 -12.36 -3.63 6.99
N MET A 108 -12.29 -4.29 5.83
CA MET A 108 -12.24 -5.76 5.74
C MET A 108 -11.03 -6.33 6.49
N VAL A 109 -9.83 -5.77 6.26
CA VAL A 109 -8.60 -6.17 6.96
C VAL A 109 -8.75 -6.01 8.47
N ARG A 110 -9.31 -4.89 8.95
CA ARG A 110 -9.55 -4.69 10.39
C ARG A 110 -10.51 -5.74 10.96
N MET A 111 -11.64 -5.98 10.29
CA MET A 111 -12.62 -6.97 10.75
C MET A 111 -12.03 -8.39 10.83
N LEU A 112 -11.23 -8.78 9.86
CA LEU A 112 -10.55 -10.08 9.88
C LEU A 112 -9.49 -10.14 10.99
N ALA A 113 -8.71 -9.07 11.16
CA ALA A 113 -7.64 -9.01 12.14
C ALA A 113 -8.12 -8.88 13.59
N GLU A 114 -9.38 -8.47 13.82
CA GLU A 114 -10.03 -8.52 15.14
C GLU A 114 -10.03 -9.95 15.73
N LEU A 115 -10.16 -10.97 14.89
CA LEU A 115 -10.07 -12.37 15.33
C LEU A 115 -8.71 -12.68 15.96
N GLY A 116 -7.64 -12.15 15.37
CA GLY A 116 -6.28 -12.28 15.90
C GLY A 116 -6.05 -11.61 17.25
N TRP A 117 -6.75 -10.49 17.50
CA TRP A 117 -6.74 -9.83 18.80
C TRP A 117 -7.49 -10.64 19.86
N LEU A 118 -8.68 -11.15 19.54
CA LEU A 118 -9.43 -12.05 20.43
C LEU A 118 -8.61 -13.30 20.75
N PHE A 119 -7.97 -13.88 19.73
CA PHE A 119 -7.06 -15.00 19.89
C PHE A 119 -5.94 -14.70 20.89
N ARG A 120 -5.29 -13.53 20.80
CA ARG A 120 -4.28 -13.10 21.78
C ARG A 120 -4.85 -13.03 23.19
N LYS A 121 -6.04 -12.47 23.37
CA LYS A 121 -6.69 -12.39 24.69
C LYS A 121 -6.93 -13.76 25.30
N VAL A 122 -7.49 -14.69 24.51
CA VAL A 122 -7.75 -16.06 24.96
C VAL A 122 -6.44 -16.79 25.28
N LYS A 123 -5.43 -16.71 24.39
CA LYS A 123 -4.13 -17.35 24.59
C LYS A 123 -3.41 -16.81 25.84
N THR A 124 -3.43 -15.50 26.05
CA THR A 124 -2.86 -14.88 27.26
C THR A 124 -3.60 -15.34 28.50
N PHE A 125 -4.93 -15.34 28.50
CA PHE A 125 -5.72 -15.80 29.63
C PHE A 125 -5.39 -17.24 30.03
N ILE A 126 -5.29 -18.15 29.06
CA ILE A 126 -4.93 -19.56 29.33
C ILE A 126 -3.51 -19.65 29.89
N SER A 127 -2.57 -18.87 29.35
CA SER A 127 -1.17 -18.91 29.80
C SER A 127 -1.06 -18.40 31.25
N GLU A 128 -1.71 -17.27 31.56
CA GLU A 128 -1.76 -16.72 32.91
C GLU A 128 -2.51 -17.63 33.89
N SER A 129 -3.59 -18.26 33.47
CA SER A 129 -4.37 -19.16 34.33
C SER A 129 -3.60 -20.43 34.70
N MET A 130 -2.75 -20.93 33.81
CA MET A 130 -1.96 -22.15 34.03
C MET A 130 -0.62 -21.90 34.71
N ASP A 131 0.05 -20.77 34.42
CA ASP A 131 1.38 -20.46 34.98
C ASP A 131 1.30 -19.79 36.35
N ARG A 132 0.29 -18.95 36.58
CA ARG A 132 0.29 -17.98 37.68
C ARG A 132 -0.51 -18.43 38.88
N PHE A 133 -1.52 -19.26 38.66
CA PHE A 133 -2.33 -19.82 39.72
C PHE A 133 -1.88 -21.26 39.95
N PRO A 134 -1.38 -21.61 41.14
CA PRO A 134 -1.27 -23.03 41.49
C PRO A 134 -2.66 -23.67 41.35
N ALA A 135 -2.71 -24.95 41.00
CA ALA A 135 -3.96 -25.70 40.75
C ALA A 135 -5.03 -25.55 41.86
N GLU A 136 -4.61 -25.11 43.05
CA GLU A 136 -5.44 -24.83 44.22
C GLU A 136 -6.26 -23.52 44.12
N GLU A 137 -5.86 -22.52 43.34
CA GLU A 137 -6.56 -21.22 43.26
C GLU A 137 -7.57 -21.12 42.10
N VAL A 138 -7.30 -21.73 40.94
CA VAL A 138 -8.22 -21.70 39.78
C VAL A 138 -9.43 -22.63 39.95
N GLY A 139 -9.31 -23.61 40.85
CA GLY A 139 -10.34 -24.62 41.09
C GLY A 139 -10.61 -25.53 39.89
N THR A 140 -11.30 -26.64 40.13
CA THR A 140 -11.57 -27.66 39.09
C THR A 140 -12.41 -27.12 37.93
N VAL A 141 -13.34 -26.20 38.22
CA VAL A 141 -14.17 -25.54 37.19
C VAL A 141 -13.31 -24.66 36.28
N GLY A 142 -12.39 -23.88 36.85
CA GLY A 142 -11.50 -23.01 36.07
C GLY A 142 -10.53 -23.82 35.21
N GLN A 143 -10.03 -24.95 35.72
CA GLN A 143 -9.20 -25.88 34.94
C GLN A 143 -9.99 -26.49 33.77
N ALA A 144 -11.21 -26.96 34.01
CA ALA A 144 -12.08 -27.50 32.97
C ALA A 144 -12.41 -26.45 31.89
N PHE A 145 -12.63 -25.20 32.29
CA PHE A 145 -12.83 -24.09 31.36
C PHE A 145 -11.58 -23.82 30.51
N CYS A 146 -10.40 -23.77 31.12
CA CYS A 146 -9.14 -23.57 30.38
C CYS A 146 -8.87 -24.72 29.40
N ALA A 147 -9.16 -25.97 29.79
CA ALA A 147 -9.07 -27.11 28.90
C ALA A 147 -10.01 -27.00 27.68
N ALA A 148 -11.25 -26.56 27.89
CA ALA A 148 -12.19 -26.31 26.80
C ALA A 148 -11.72 -25.19 25.86
N LEU A 149 -11.17 -24.10 26.40
CA LEU A 149 -10.59 -23.02 25.58
C LEU A 149 -9.35 -23.49 24.79
N GLN A 150 -8.51 -24.34 25.36
CA GLN A 150 -7.35 -24.92 24.66
C GLN A 150 -7.78 -25.81 23.48
N ASP A 151 -8.87 -26.58 23.62
CA ASP A 151 -9.43 -27.38 22.52
C ASP A 151 -9.97 -26.48 21.41
N GLU A 152 -10.67 -25.39 21.75
CA GLU A 152 -11.16 -24.42 20.77
C GLU A 152 -10.00 -23.70 20.05
N LEU A 153 -8.94 -23.30 20.77
CA LEU A 153 -7.73 -22.76 20.15
C LEU A 153 -7.08 -23.78 19.20
N SER A 154 -7.08 -25.06 19.57
CA SER A 154 -6.57 -26.12 18.70
C SER A 154 -7.37 -26.22 17.40
N ASN A 155 -8.69 -26.08 17.45
CA ASN A 155 -9.53 -26.02 16.25
C ASN A 155 -9.27 -24.76 15.42
N TYR A 156 -9.03 -23.63 16.07
CA TYR A 156 -8.65 -22.39 15.39
C TYR A 156 -7.32 -22.53 14.63
N TYR A 157 -6.29 -23.14 15.22
CA TYR A 157 -5.03 -23.40 14.51
C TYR A 157 -5.19 -24.33 13.32
N LYS A 158 -6.06 -25.34 13.39
CA LYS A 158 -6.38 -26.22 12.25
C LYS A 158 -6.98 -25.41 11.10
N LEU A 159 -7.89 -24.48 11.40
CA LEU A 159 -8.45 -23.58 10.39
C LEU A 159 -7.37 -22.70 9.76
N LEU A 160 -6.49 -22.09 10.57
CA LEU A 160 -5.40 -21.26 10.06
C LEU A 160 -4.48 -22.02 9.13
N ALA A 161 -4.12 -23.27 9.46
CA ALA A 161 -3.29 -24.11 8.59
C ALA A 161 -3.94 -24.36 7.22
N VAL A 162 -5.27 -24.53 7.17
CA VAL A 162 -6.01 -24.66 5.90
C VAL A 162 -5.97 -23.36 5.11
N LEU A 163 -6.19 -22.22 5.77
CA LEU A 163 -6.16 -20.91 5.11
C LEU A 163 -4.77 -20.56 4.57
N GLU A 164 -3.70 -20.88 5.31
CA GLU A 164 -2.33 -20.72 4.82
C GLU A 164 -2.06 -21.58 3.58
N ALA A 165 -2.49 -22.84 3.59
CA ALA A 165 -2.34 -23.73 2.44
C ALA A 165 -3.09 -23.22 1.19
N GLN A 166 -4.25 -22.60 1.39
CA GLN A 166 -5.02 -21.95 0.31
C GLN A 166 -4.34 -20.66 -0.18
N ALA A 167 -3.82 -19.83 0.72
CA ALA A 167 -3.12 -18.60 0.35
C ALA A 167 -1.84 -18.88 -0.46
N MET A 168 -1.19 -20.03 -0.24
CA MET A 168 -0.03 -20.47 -1.03
C MET A 168 -0.40 -21.01 -2.42
N ASN A 169 -1.66 -21.43 -2.61
CA ASN A 169 -2.19 -21.96 -3.87
C ASN A 169 -3.31 -21.05 -4.38
N PRO A 170 -2.97 -19.88 -4.96
CA PRO A 170 -3.97 -18.92 -5.40
C PRO A 170 -4.92 -19.59 -6.40
N ILE A 171 -6.22 -19.50 -6.11
CA ILE A 171 -7.26 -20.00 -7.01
C ILE A 171 -7.14 -19.22 -8.33
N PRO A 172 -6.98 -19.89 -9.48
CA PRO A 172 -6.95 -19.20 -10.75
C PRO A 172 -8.27 -18.45 -10.94
N LEU A 173 -8.18 -17.12 -11.03
CA LEU A 173 -9.32 -16.26 -11.32
C LEU A 173 -9.76 -16.55 -12.76
N VAL A 174 -10.98 -17.05 -12.93
CA VAL A 174 -11.65 -17.30 -14.22
C VAL A 174 -12.16 -16.01 -14.81
#